data_AF-A0A2M7AL25-F1
#
_entry.id   AF-A0A2M7AL25-F1
#
_cell.length_a   1.000
_cell.length_b   1.000
_cell.length_c   1.000
_cell.angle_alpha   90.00
_cell.angle_beta   90.00
_cell.angle_gamma   90.00
#
_symmetry.space_group_name_H-M   'P 1'
#
loop_
_entity.id
_entity.type
_entity.pdbx_description
1 polymer ?
#
loop_
_entity_poly.entity_id
_entity_poly.type
_entity_poly.pdbx_seq_one_letter_code
_entity_poly.pdbx_strand_id
1 'polypeptide(L)'
;MSSLTISQKEIKGYEKLRLMSEIAPIREHIKLFENRYGCDFEEFERKIKKEEENFKHWDDYIEWKAYLETFEELKEKFEKVEDAENIRVT
;
A
#
# COMPACT_ATOMS: atom_id res chain seq x y z
N MET A 1 1.03 -40.07 -13.48
CA MET A 1 0.34 -38.83 -13.07
C MET A 1 1.34 -38.00 -12.28
N SER A 2 1.55 -36.73 -12.64
CA SER A 2 2.34 -35.80 -11.83
C SER A 2 1.48 -35.29 -10.68
N SER A 3 1.99 -35.35 -9.45
CA SER A 3 1.39 -34.69 -8.29
C SER A 3 2.22 -33.48 -7.90
N LEU A 4 1.56 -32.39 -7.53
CA LEU A 4 2.20 -31.19 -7.01
C LEU A 4 1.98 -31.16 -5.50
N THR A 5 3.07 -31.15 -4.74
CA THR A 5 3.05 -31.04 -3.27
C THR A 5 3.45 -29.63 -2.89
N ILE A 6 2.60 -28.92 -2.15
CA ILE A 6 2.85 -27.56 -1.67
C ILE A 6 2.53 -27.52 -0.17
N SER A 7 3.41 -26.92 0.63
CA SER A 7 3.18 -26.69 2.06
C SER A 7 2.40 -25.40 2.31
N GLN A 8 1.73 -25.31 3.48
CA GLN A 8 1.10 -24.07 3.92
C GLN A 8 2.11 -22.91 4.02
N LYS A 9 3.36 -23.20 4.39
CA LYS A 9 4.44 -22.21 4.45
C LYS A 9 4.75 -21.62 3.07
N GLU A 10 4.77 -22.45 2.04
CA GLU A 10 4.98 -21.99 0.66
C GLU A 10 3.81 -21.12 0.17
N ILE A 11 2.57 -21.50 0.48
CA ILE A 11 1.38 -20.70 0.12
C ILE A 11 1.42 -19.33 0.81
N LYS A 12 1.71 -19.28 2.11
CA LYS A 12 1.91 -18.01 2.82
C LYS A 12 3.02 -17.18 2.21
N GLY A 13 4.16 -17.80 1.92
CA GLY A 13 5.31 -17.11 1.33
C GLY A 13 4.96 -16.47 -0.01
N TYR A 14 4.25 -17.21 -0.87
CA TYR A 14 3.77 -16.70 -2.15
C TYR A 14 2.80 -15.52 -1.98
N GLU A 15 1.83 -15.64 -1.09
CA GLU A 15 0.85 -14.56 -0.86
C GLU A 15 1.51 -13.31 -0.27
N LYS A 16 2.47 -13.46 0.64
CA LYS A 16 3.28 -12.34 1.15
C LYS A 16 4.07 -11.67 0.03
N LEU A 17 4.70 -12.44 -0.87
CA LEU A 17 5.43 -11.90 -2.02
C LEU A 17 4.51 -11.14 -2.98
N ARG A 18 3.30 -11.66 -3.22
CA ARG A 18 2.28 -10.98 -4.03
C ARG A 18 1.93 -9.62 -3.42
N LEU A 19 1.58 -9.59 -2.14
CA LEU A 19 1.26 -8.34 -1.42
C LEU A 19 2.45 -7.37 -1.42
N MET A 20 3.67 -7.86 -1.20
CA MET A 20 4.88 -7.02 -1.29
C MET A 20 5.07 -6.40 -2.67
N SER A 21 4.77 -7.14 -3.74
CA SER A 21 4.86 -6.64 -5.11
C SER A 21 3.84 -5.52 -5.41
N GLU A 22 2.70 -5.53 -4.73
CA GLU A 22 1.67 -4.48 -4.81
C GLU A 22 2.01 -3.28 -3.93
N ILE A 23 2.55 -3.51 -2.72
CA ILE A 23 2.97 -2.47 -1.78
C ILE A 23 4.14 -1.65 -2.32
N ALA A 24 5.11 -2.29 -2.98
CA ALA A 24 6.34 -1.65 -3.45
C ALA A 24 6.10 -0.41 -4.33
N PRO A 25 5.30 -0.47 -5.42
CA PRO A 25 5.03 0.71 -6.25
C PRO A 25 4.22 1.78 -5.50
N ILE A 26 3.24 1.41 -4.66
CA ILE A 26 2.45 2.38 -3.89
C ILE A 26 3.35 3.20 -2.97
N ARG A 27 4.28 2.53 -2.27
CA ARG A 27 5.25 3.20 -1.40
C ARG A 27 6.17 4.13 -2.18
N GLU A 28 6.51 3.79 -3.42
CA GLU A 28 7.30 4.68 -4.29
C GLU A 28 6.48 5.90 -4.71
N HIS A 29 5.20 5.74 -5.06
CA HIS A 29 4.30 6.86 -5.35
C HIS A 29 4.16 7.82 -4.16
N ILE A 30 3.97 7.30 -2.94
CA ILE A 30 3.96 8.11 -1.71
C ILE A 30 5.25 8.93 -1.60
N LYS A 31 6.42 8.30 -1.76
CA LYS A 31 7.72 8.99 -1.72
C LYS A 31 7.89 10.03 -2.81
N LEU A 32 7.35 9.81 -4.00
CA LEU A 32 7.39 10.79 -5.08
C LEU A 32 6.64 12.08 -4.68
N PHE A 33 5.52 11.96 -3.98
CA PHE A 33 4.82 13.12 -3.43
C PHE A 33 5.60 13.78 -2.30
N GLU A 34 6.13 13.00 -1.36
CA GLU A 34 6.97 13.52 -0.26
C GLU A 34 8.16 14.31 -0.81
N ASN A 35 8.82 13.79 -1.84
CA ASN A 35 9.94 14.46 -2.51
C ASN A 35 9.50 15.68 -3.31
N ARG A 36 8.34 15.62 -3.99
CA ARG A 36 7.79 16.74 -4.78
C ARG A 36 7.47 17.94 -3.89
N TYR A 37 6.89 17.70 -2.71
CA TYR A 37 6.42 18.75 -1.81
C TYR A 37 7.37 19.05 -0.66
N GLY A 38 8.40 18.21 -0.45
CA GLY A 38 9.37 18.35 0.63
C GLY A 38 8.76 18.23 2.02
N CYS A 39 7.64 17.51 2.16
CA CYS A 39 6.95 17.30 3.42
C CYS A 39 6.20 15.96 3.41
N ASP A 40 5.74 15.51 4.58
CA ASP A 40 4.81 14.39 4.66
C ASP A 40 3.38 14.80 4.26
N PHE A 41 2.49 13.81 4.20
CA PHE A 41 1.09 14.02 3.80
C PHE A 41 0.32 14.87 4.81
N GLU A 42 0.57 14.73 6.11
CA GLU A 42 -0.16 15.52 7.12
C GLU A 42 0.20 17.00 7.04
N GLU A 43 1.48 17.30 6.84
CA GLU A 43 1.97 18.64 6.55
C GLU A 43 1.37 19.20 5.26
N PHE A 44 1.33 18.39 4.20
CA PHE A 44 0.75 18.77 2.93
C PHE A 44 -0.75 19.08 3.06
N GLU A 45 -1.51 18.24 3.76
CA GLU A 45 -2.93 18.45 4.02
C GLU A 45 -3.17 19.77 4.79
N ARG A 46 -2.33 20.07 5.80
CA ARG A 46 -2.41 21.33 6.54
C ARG A 46 -2.12 22.56 5.66
N LYS A 47 -1.22 22.44 4.67
CA LYS A 47 -0.90 23.51 3.72
C LYS A 47 -2.07 23.76 2.76
N ILE A 48 -2.61 22.70 2.16
CA ILE A 48 -3.73 22.81 1.20
C ILE A 48 -4.97 23.46 1.81
N LYS A 49 -5.28 23.15 3.07
CA LYS A 49 -6.44 23.74 3.78
C LYS A 49 -6.27 25.25 4.05
N LYS A 50 -5.06 25.81 3.92
CA LYS A 50 -4.74 27.20 4.24
C LYS A 50 -4.32 28.04 3.03
N GLU A 51 -3.99 27.40 1.92
CA GLU A 51 -3.60 28.09 0.69
C GLU A 51 -4.81 28.58 -0.12
N GLU A 52 -4.55 29.46 -1.07
CA GLU A 52 -5.51 29.83 -2.10
C GLU A 52 -5.76 28.62 -3.03
N GLU A 53 -6.99 28.46 -3.51
CA GLU A 53 -7.40 27.28 -4.26
C GLU A 53 -6.49 27.00 -5.46
N ASN A 54 -5.83 25.84 -5.41
CA ASN A 54 -5.01 25.33 -6.49
C ASN A 54 -5.49 23.92 -6.86
N PHE A 55 -6.20 23.81 -7.98
CA PHE A 55 -6.75 22.55 -8.47
C PHE A 55 -5.71 21.44 -8.58
N LYS A 56 -4.49 21.76 -9.04
CA LYS A 56 -3.42 20.77 -9.17
C LYS A 56 -2.99 20.22 -7.81
N HIS A 57 -2.91 21.07 -6.79
CA HIS A 57 -2.57 20.61 -5.43
C HIS A 57 -3.69 19.76 -4.83
N TRP A 58 -4.95 20.11 -5.10
CA TRP A 58 -6.09 19.30 -4.69
C TRP A 58 -6.11 17.93 -5.39
N ASP A 59 -5.82 17.87 -6.68
CA ASP A 59 -5.69 16.59 -7.42
C ASP A 59 -4.58 15.74 -6.83
N ASP A 60 -3.38 16.31 -6.63
CA ASP A 60 -2.24 15.63 -6.02
C ASP A 60 -2.57 15.17 -4.57
N TYR A 61 -3.37 15.93 -3.81
CA TYR A 61 -3.84 15.53 -2.47
C TYR A 61 -4.79 14.33 -2.51
N ILE A 62 -5.76 14.33 -3.42
CA ILE A 62 -6.71 13.22 -3.55
C ILE A 62 -5.96 11.95 -3.95
N GLU A 63 -5.04 12.06 -4.92
CA GLU A 63 -4.24 10.92 -5.38
C GLU A 63 -3.34 10.38 -4.26
N TRP A 64 -2.61 11.25 -3.56
CA TRP A 64 -1.74 10.85 -2.46
C TRP A 64 -2.52 10.20 -1.32
N LYS A 65 -3.68 10.77 -0.95
CA LYS A 65 -4.55 10.18 0.07
C LYS A 65 -4.99 8.76 -0.31
N ALA A 66 -5.38 8.54 -1.57
CA ALA A 66 -5.77 7.22 -2.05
C ALA A 66 -4.62 6.20 -1.97
N TYR A 67 -3.39 6.61 -2.27
CA TYR A 67 -2.23 5.72 -2.10
C TYR A 67 -1.98 5.35 -0.64
N LEU A 68 -2.14 6.30 0.30
CA LEU A 68 -1.98 6.02 1.74
C LEU A 68 -3.03 5.04 2.24
N GLU A 69 -4.29 5.23 1.85
CA GLU A 69 -5.39 4.31 2.20
C GLU A 69 -5.12 2.91 1.63
N THR A 70 -4.73 2.82 0.36
CA THR A 70 -4.39 1.54 -0.29
C THR A 70 -3.19 0.87 0.38
N PHE A 71 -2.17 1.64 0.78
CA PHE A 71 -0.99 1.13 1.46
C PHE A 71 -1.36 0.49 2.80
N GLU A 72 -2.17 1.16 3.63
CA GLU A 72 -2.60 0.62 4.92
C GLU A 72 -3.48 -0.63 4.74
N GLU A 73 -4.40 -0.65 3.77
CA GLU A 73 -5.19 -1.85 3.48
C GLU A 73 -4.32 -3.07 3.09
N LEU A 74 -3.31 -2.87 2.24
CA LEU A 74 -2.41 -3.93 1.82
C LEU A 74 -1.51 -4.40 2.96
N LYS A 75 -1.08 -3.48 3.82
CA LYS A 75 -0.30 -3.78 5.01
C LYS A 75 -1.11 -4.59 6.03
N GLU A 76 -2.36 -4.22 6.28
CA GLU A 76 -3.27 -5.02 7.11
C GLU A 76 -3.47 -6.43 6.53
N LYS A 77 -3.63 -6.56 5.21
CA LYS A 77 -3.73 -7.87 4.54
C LYS A 77 -2.45 -8.69 4.73
N PHE A 78 -1.30 -8.05 4.65
CA PHE A 78 -0.01 -8.69 4.85
C PHE A 78 0.15 -9.23 6.29
N GLU A 79 -0.22 -8.43 7.29
CA GLU A 79 -0.22 -8.84 8.71
C GLU A 79 -1.19 -10.02 8.94
N LYS A 80 -2.40 -9.97 8.36
CA LYS A 80 -3.37 -11.07 8.44
C LYS A 80 -2.81 -12.39 7.86
N VAL A 81 -2.04 -12.34 6.77
CA VAL A 81 -1.41 -13.54 6.19
C VAL A 81 -0.28 -14.07 7.09
N GLU A 82 0.46 -13.17 7.73
CA GLU A 82 1.50 -13.53 8.70
C GLU A 82 0.91 -14.31 9.88
N ASP A 83 -0.15 -13.79 10.48
CA ASP A 83 -0.80 -14.34 11.67
C ASP A 83 -1.71 -15.56 11.40
N ALA A 84 -2.06 -15.83 10.14
CA ALA A 84 -3.03 -16.89 9.79
C ALA A 84 -2.55 -18.31 10.16
N GLU A 85 -3.07 -18.94 11.21
CA GLU A 85 -2.64 -20.29 11.58
C GLU A 85 -3.07 -21.39 10.58
N ASN A 86 -4.20 -21.20 9.90
CA ASN A 86 -4.76 -22.17 8.97
C ASN A 86 -5.08 -21.52 7.61
N ILE A 87 -4.79 -22.25 6.52
CA ILE A 87 -5.06 -21.78 5.16
C ILE A 87 -6.16 -22.65 4.55
N ARG A 88 -7.24 -22.01 4.09
CA ARG A 88 -8.30 -22.66 3.33
C ARG A 88 -8.13 -22.33 1.85
N VAL A 89 -7.96 -23.37 1.04
CA VAL A 89 -7.96 -23.27 -0.43
C VAL A 89 -9.34 -23.71 -0.90
N THR A 90 -10.01 -22.86 -1.68
CA THR A 90 -11.35 -23.11 -2.25
C THR A 90 -11.28 -23.26 -3.75
#